data_AF-A0A662MBJ6-F1
#
_entry.id   AF-A0A662MBJ6-F1
#
_cell.length_a   1.000
_cell.length_b   1.000
_cell.length_c   1.000
_cell.angle_alpha   90.00
_cell.angle_beta   90.00
_cell.angle_gamma   90.00
#
_symmetry.space_group_name_H-M   'P 1'
#
loop_
_entity.id
_entity.type
_entity.pdbx_description
1 polymer ?
#
loop_
_entity_poly.entity_id
_entity_poly.type
_entity_poly.pdbx_seq_one_letter_code
_entity_poly.pdbx_strand_id
1 'polypeptide(L)' 'MSEIKHFKLTCIICPLGCEIEVKMKGNKIVEITGFGCPRGKDYAIQEV' A
#
# COMPACT_ATOMS: atom_id res chain seq x y z
N MET A 1 -14.14 18.62 -3.26
CA MET A 1 -13.81 17.25 -3.71
C MET A 1 -12.51 16.83 -3.02
N SER A 2 -12.51 15.70 -2.32
CA SER A 2 -11.28 15.15 -1.72
C SER A 2 -10.62 14.24 -2.74
N GLU A 3 -9.49 14.63 -3.33
CA GLU A 3 -8.71 13.73 -4.20
C GLU A 3 -8.04 12.65 -3.34
N ILE A 4 -8.58 11.44 -3.41
CA ILE A 4 -7.95 10.23 -2.88
C ILE A 4 -7.18 9.60 -4.04
N LYS A 5 -5.86 9.53 -3.93
CA LYS A 5 -4.99 8.81 -4.85
C LYS A 5 -4.87 7.36 -4.38
N HIS A 6 -5.04 6.43 -5.32
CA HIS A 6 -4.90 5.01 -5.08
C HIS A 6 -3.56 4.56 -5.68
N PHE A 7 -2.70 3.97 -4.85
CA PHE A 7 -1.43 3.40 -5.24
C PHE A 7 -1.51 1.89 -5.06
N LYS A 8 -1.31 1.14 -6.15
CA LYS A 8 -1.24 -0.32 -6.12
C LYS A 8 0.20 -0.75 -6.25
N LEU A 9 0.66 -1.58 -5.35
CA LEU A 9 2.02 -2.09 -5.29
C LEU A 9 2.00 -3.57 -4.92
N THR A 10 2.86 -4.34 -5.57
CA THR A 10 2.99 -5.78 -5.29
C THR A 10 4.15 -6.00 -4.36
N CYS A 11 3.94 -6.74 -3.28
CA CYS A 11 4.98 -7.11 -2.34
C CYS A 11 6.00 -8.03 -3.01
N ILE A 12 7.13 -7.48 -3.45
CA ILE A 12 8.24 -8.25 -4.04
C ILE A 12 9.11 -8.96 -2.99
N ILE A 13 8.84 -8.73 -1.70
CA ILE A 13 9.61 -9.29 -0.58
C ILE A 13 9.26 -10.77 -0.33
N CYS A 14 8.04 -11.19 -0.66
CA CYS A 14 7.58 -12.56 -0.43
C CYS A 14 7.36 -13.32 -1.75
N PRO A 15 7.60 -14.64 -1.78
CA PRO A 15 7.33 -15.46 -2.97
C PRO A 15 5.85 -15.51 -3.36
N LEU A 16 4.95 -15.11 -2.44
CA LEU A 16 3.51 -15.06 -2.67
C LEU A 16 3.07 -13.81 -3.45
N GLY A 17 3.86 -12.73 -3.46
CA GLY A 17 3.54 -11.54 -4.25
C GLY A 17 2.21 -10.88 -3.87
N CYS A 18 1.99 -10.50 -2.61
CA CYS A 18 0.73 -9.89 -2.18
C CYS A 18 0.48 -8.56 -2.90
N GLU A 19 -0.71 -8.36 -3.48
CA GLU A 19 -1.12 -7.06 -4.02
C GLU A 19 -1.62 -6.15 -2.90
N ILE A 20 -0.95 -5.01 -2.72
CA ILE A 20 -1.25 -4.02 -1.70
C ILE A 20 -1.79 -2.76 -2.38
N GLU A 21 -2.88 -2.23 -1.86
CA GLU A 21 -3.49 -0.99 -2.29
C GLU A 21 -3.40 0.04 -1.15
N VAL A 22 -2.71 1.13 -1.40
CA VAL A 22 -2.53 2.26 -0.50
C VAL A 22 -3.39 3.42 -1.01
N LYS A 23 -4.27 3.92 -0.15
CA LYS A 23 -5.04 5.13 -0.40
C LYS A 23 -4.35 6.30 0.28
N MET A 24 -4.03 7.32 -0.49
CA MET A 24 -3.45 8.58 -0.01
C MET A 24 -4.42 9.72 -0.25
N LYS A 25 -4.59 10.59 0.74
CA LYS A 25 -5.37 11.82 0.63
C LYS A 25 -4.42 13.00 0.80
N GLY A 26 -4.03 13.61 -0.32
CA GLY A 26 -2.95 14.61 -0.34
C GLY A 26 -1.63 13.99 0.10
N ASN A 27 -1.06 14.47 1.22
CA ASN A 27 0.20 13.98 1.80
C ASN A 27 0.02 12.98 2.95
N LYS A 28 -1.20 12.46 3.17
CA LYS A 28 -1.47 11.50 4.25
C LYS A 28 -1.97 10.18 3.70
N ILE A 29 -1.38 9.10 4.16
CA ILE A 29 -1.92 7.75 3.95
C ILE A 29 -3.20 7.64 4.78
N VAL A 30 -4.31 7.29 4.13
CA VAL A 30 -5.62 7.11 4.79
C VAL A 30 -5.94 5.65 5.03
N GLU A 31 -5.50 4.75 4.14
CA GLU A 31 -5.82 3.34 4.23
C GLU A 31 -4.78 2.51 3.48
N ILE A 32 -4.51 1.30 3.98
CA ILE A 32 -3.68 0.30 3.31
C ILE A 32 -4.42 -1.03 3.38
N THR A 33 -4.65 -1.65 2.23
CA THR A 33 -5.42 -2.89 2.08
C THR A 33 -4.68 -3.88 1.18
N GLY A 34 -4.99 -5.18 1.26
CA GLY A 34 -4.38 -6.21 0.40
C GLY A 34 -3.02 -6.75 0.87
N PHE A 35 -2.48 -6.25 1.98
CA PHE A 35 -1.29 -6.86 2.60
C PHE A 35 -1.65 -8.20 3.26
N GLY A 36 -0.99 -9.28 2.84
CA GLY A 36 -1.11 -10.60 3.48
C GLY A 36 -0.23 -10.78 4.71
N CYS A 37 0.67 -9.82 4.98
CA CYS A 37 1.61 -9.87 6.10
C CYS A 37 2.03 -8.46 6.55
N PRO A 38 2.48 -8.30 7.80
CA PRO A 38 2.97 -7.00 8.30
C PRO A 38 4.13 -6.45 7.45
N ARG A 39 5.01 -7.33 6.94
CA ARG A 39 6.11 -6.93 6.05
C ARG A 39 5.63 -6.28 4.75
N GLY A 40 4.54 -6.77 4.18
CA GLY A 40 3.95 -6.18 2.99
C GLY A 40 3.42 -4.77 3.26
N LYS A 41 2.77 -4.58 4.41
CA LYS A 41 2.33 -3.25 4.84
C LYS A 41 3.52 -2.30 5.04
N ASP A 42 4.58 -2.76 5.70
CA ASP A 42 5.78 -1.93 5.92
C ASP A 42 6.43 -1.55 4.59
N TYR A 43 6.56 -2.51 3.66
CA TYR A 43 7.06 -2.25 2.31
C TYR A 43 6.21 -1.20 1.59
N ALA A 44 4.87 -1.32 1.66
CA ALA A 44 3.95 -0.37 1.07
C ALA A 44 4.14 1.05 1.59
N ILE A 45 4.45 1.20 2.88
CA ILE A 45 4.69 2.49 3.55
C ILE A 45 6.07 3.05 3.20
N GLN A 46 7.07 2.20 2.97
CA GLN A 46 8.40 2.66 2.56
C GLN A 46 8.45 3.13 1.10
N GLU A 47 7.61 2.58 0.23
CA GLU A 47 7.62 2.88 -1.21
C GLU A 47 6.81 4.14 -1.58
N VAL A 48 5.90 4.60 -0.71
CA VAL A 48 5.01 5.77 -0.91
C VAL A 48 5.39 6.95 -0.01
#